data_AF-A0A936YQP3-F1
#
_entry.id   AF-A0A936YQP3-F1
#
_cell.length_a   1.000
_cell.length_b   1.000
_cell.length_c   1.000
_cell.angle_alpha   90.00
_cell.angle_beta   90.00
_cell.angle_gamma   90.00
#
_symmetry.space_group_name_H-M   'P 1'
#
loop_
_entity.id
_entity.type
_entity.pdbx_description
1 polymer ?
#
loop_
_entity_poly.entity_id
_entity_poly.type
_entity_poly.pdbx_seq_one_letter_code
_entity_poly.pdbx_strand_id
1 'polypeptide(L)'
;MIIDGAVNCTYEIFQATEEEFNLIFPLSSDLIFIEDLMAAKKNKSELDSIFKNIWNRPIDKKNAVGIHGTIFYEQYYKKEFFPNGTWDG
;
A
#
# COMPACT_ATOMS: atom_id res chain seq x y z
N MET A 1 -3.71 -3.92 1.89
CA MET A 1 -3.45 -5.08 1.00
C MET A 1 -2.22 -4.77 0.17
N ILE A 2 -1.35 -5.74 -0.04
CA ILE A 2 -0.18 -5.60 -0.91
C ILE A 2 -0.37 -6.52 -2.12
N ILE A 3 -0.14 -5.97 -3.31
CA ILE A 3 -0.17 -6.72 -4.57
C ILE A 3 1.21 -6.57 -5.20
N ASP A 4 1.99 -7.66 -5.22
CA ASP A 4 3.28 -7.72 -5.90
C ASP A 4 3.18 -8.35 -7.30
N GLY A 5 4.28 -8.28 -8.05
CA GLY A 5 4.35 -8.79 -9.41
C GLY A 5 4.73 -10.25 -9.58
N ALA A 6 5.00 -10.97 -8.49
CA ALA A 6 5.38 -12.36 -8.56
C ALA A 6 4.19 -13.23 -8.97
N VAL A 7 4.44 -14.26 -9.77
CA VAL A 7 3.38 -15.21 -10.22
C VAL A 7 2.74 -15.93 -9.03
N ASN A 8 3.49 -16.11 -7.95
CA ASN A 8 3.04 -16.67 -6.68
C ASN A 8 2.62 -15.60 -5.67
N CYS A 9 2.38 -14.35 -6.09
CA CYS A 9 1.92 -13.28 -5.22
C CYS A 9 0.71 -13.75 -4.41
N THR A 10 0.85 -13.69 -3.10
CA THR A 10 -0.26 -13.86 -2.18
C THR A 10 -0.85 -12.50 -1.87
N TYR A 11 -2.18 -12.38 -1.88
CA TYR A 11 -2.89 -11.14 -1.53
C TYR A 11 -2.85 -10.88 -0.03
N GLU A 12 -1.66 -10.62 0.50
CA GLU A 12 -1.44 -10.44 1.92
C GLU A 12 -2.03 -9.11 2.40
N ILE A 13 -2.61 -9.17 3.59
CA ILE A 13 -3.19 -8.03 4.27
C ILE A 13 -2.43 -7.85 5.57
N PHE A 14 -2.03 -6.61 5.80
CA PHE A 14 -1.29 -6.21 6.98
C PHE A 14 -2.06 -5.10 7.69
N GLN A 15 -1.95 -5.09 9.01
CA GLN A 15 -2.50 -4.03 9.83
C GLN A 15 -1.49 -2.88 9.95
N ALA A 16 -1.97 -1.67 9.69
CA ALA A 16 -1.27 -0.42 9.94
C ALA A 16 -1.99 0.35 11.06
N THR A 17 -1.25 1.19 11.79
CA THR A 17 -1.86 2.22 12.62
C THR A 17 -2.43 3.32 11.72
N GLU A 18 -3.30 4.17 12.28
CA GLU A 18 -3.85 5.32 11.56
C GLU A 18 -2.74 6.28 11.08
N GLU A 19 -1.70 6.47 11.91
CA GLU A 19 -0.55 7.31 11.58
C GLU A 19 0.27 6.74 10.41
N GLU A 20 0.58 5.44 10.45
CA GLU A 20 1.28 4.75 9.37
C GLU A 20 0.44 4.77 8.08
N PHE A 21 -0.88 4.57 8.18
CA PHE A 21 -1.79 4.63 7.05
C PHE A 21 -1.77 6.01 6.39
N ASN A 22 -1.94 7.09 7.17
CA ASN A 22 -1.94 8.46 6.67
C ASN A 22 -0.58 8.88 6.09
N LEU A 23 0.52 8.28 6.55
CA LEU A 23 1.85 8.53 5.99
C LEU A 23 2.06 7.87 4.62
N ILE A 24 1.51 6.67 4.43
CA ILE A 24 1.57 5.88 3.19
C ILE A 24 0.58 6.39 2.16
N PHE A 25 -0.63 6.76 2.58
CA PHE A 25 -1.72 7.23 1.75
C PHE A 25 -2.01 8.71 2.04
N PRO A 26 -1.11 9.63 1.64
CA PRO A 26 -1.42 11.05 1.75
C PRO A 26 -2.52 11.40 0.73
N LEU A 27 -3.60 12.06 1.19
CA LEU A 27 -4.85 12.40 0.46
C LEU A 27 -5.96 11.33 0.60
N SER A 28 -7.11 11.57 -0.02
CA SER A 28 -8.26 10.66 -0.06
C SER A 28 -8.07 9.47 -1.03
N SER A 29 -6.82 9.08 -1.30
CA SER A 29 -6.51 7.91 -2.11
C SER A 29 -6.32 6.69 -1.22
N ASP A 30 -7.02 5.61 -1.50
CA ASP A 30 -6.83 4.31 -0.88
C ASP A 30 -5.94 3.38 -1.73
N LEU A 31 -5.36 3.91 -2.81
CA LEU A 31 -4.51 3.17 -3.74
C LEU A 31 -3.21 3.93 -3.98
N ILE A 32 -2.08 3.21 -3.93
CA ILE A 32 -0.78 3.78 -4.26
C ILE A 32 0.13 2.77 -4.95
N PHE A 33 1.02 3.28 -5.80
CA PHE A 33 2.16 2.54 -6.34
C PHE A 33 3.38 2.83 -5.48
N ILE A 34 4.10 1.78 -5.08
CA ILE A 34 5.27 1.94 -4.21
C ILE A 34 6.32 2.88 -4.81
N GLU A 35 6.46 2.87 -6.14
CA GLU A 35 7.38 3.71 -6.89
C GLU A 35 7.05 5.20 -6.72
N ASP A 36 5.76 5.57 -6.74
CA ASP A 36 5.31 6.94 -6.50
C ASP A 36 5.58 7.37 -5.06
N LEU A 37 5.29 6.49 -4.09
CA LEU A 37 5.53 6.76 -2.67
C LEU A 37 7.02 6.97 -2.38
N MET A 38 7.87 6.13 -2.95
CA MET A 38 9.33 6.19 -2.82
C MET A 38 9.94 7.39 -3.54
N ALA A 39 9.34 7.84 -4.66
CA ALA A 39 9.77 9.03 -5.38
C ALA A 39 9.32 10.34 -4.70
N ALA A 40 8.13 10.35 -4.09
CA ALA A 40 7.54 11.55 -3.48
C ALA A 40 8.16 11.91 -2.12
N LYS A 41 8.61 10.93 -1.34
CA LYS A 41 9.08 11.15 0.04
C LYS A 41 10.58 11.42 0.08
N LYS A 42 10.95 12.53 0.73
CA LYS A 42 12.36 12.91 0.99
C LYS A 42 13.05 12.03 2.04
N ASN A 43 12.30 11.25 2.82
CA ASN A 43 12.84 10.47 3.94
C ASN A 43 12.59 8.97 3.76
N LYS A 44 13.42 8.33 2.94
CA LYS A 44 13.34 6.89 2.63
C LYS A 44 13.44 6.00 3.89
N SER A 45 14.25 6.43 4.86
CA SER A 45 14.45 5.73 6.14
C SER A 45 13.17 5.61 6.98
N GLU A 46 12.32 6.62 6.93
CA GLU A 46 11.04 6.62 7.65
C GLU A 46 10.05 5.63 7.03
N LEU A 47 9.95 5.59 5.70
CA LEU A 47 9.12 4.61 4.99
C LEU A 47 9.60 3.18 5.24
N ASP A 48 10.92 2.93 5.19
CA ASP A 48 11.48 1.61 5.45
C ASP A 48 11.13 1.12 6.86
N SER A 49 11.17 2.01 7.86
CA SER A 49 10.79 1.70 9.24
C SER A 49 9.30 1.37 9.37
N ILE A 50 8.44 2.16 8.73
CA ILE A 50 6.98 1.93 8.71
C ILE A 50 6.66 0.58 8.07
N PHE A 51 7.23 0.31 6.90
CA PHE A 51 6.99 -0.95 6.21
C PHE A 51 7.54 -2.13 7.00
N LYS A 52 8.73 -2.01 7.60
CA LYS A 52 9.23 -3.05 8.50
C LYS A 52 8.25 -3.35 9.64
N ASN A 53 7.58 -2.34 10.21
CA ASN A 53 6.58 -2.56 11.25
C ASN A 53 5.31 -3.24 10.70
N ILE A 54 4.81 -2.79 9.55
CA ILE A 54 3.60 -3.33 8.91
C ILE A 54 3.77 -4.80 8.53
N TRP A 55 4.92 -5.19 7.99
CA TRP A 55 5.20 -6.58 7.58
C TRP A 55 5.13 -7.56 8.75
N ASN A 56 5.32 -7.09 9.98
CA ASN A 56 5.23 -7.91 11.19
C ASN A 56 3.79 -8.04 11.73
N ARG A 57 2.79 -7.49 11.05
CA ARG A 57 1.38 -7.49 11.47
C ARG A 57 0.44 -8.04 10.38
N PRO A 58 0.63 -9.28 9.90
CA PRO A 58 -0.33 -9.89 8.98
C PRO A 58 -1.69 -10.09 9.67
N ILE A 59 -2.76 -9.91 8.91
CA ILE A 59 -4.14 -10.12 9.38
C ILE A 59 -4.95 -10.89 8.33
N ASP A 60 -5.79 -11.82 8.80
CA ASP A 60 -6.74 -12.52 7.93
C ASP A 60 -7.77 -11.51 7.39
N LYS A 61 -8.05 -11.57 6.08
CA LYS A 61 -9.02 -10.69 5.40
C LYS A 61 -10.36 -10.64 6.11
N LYS A 62 -10.82 -11.76 6.66
CA LYS A 62 -12.12 -11.83 7.38
C LYS A 62 -12.15 -11.02 8.68
N ASN A 63 -10.98 -10.68 9.21
CA ASN A 63 -10.80 -9.93 10.45
C ASN A 63 -10.41 -8.47 10.20
N ALA A 64 -10.19 -8.06 8.94
CA ALA A 64 -9.85 -6.70 8.60
C ALA A 64 -11.10 -5.79 8.72
N VAL A 65 -11.03 -4.79 9.59
CA VAL A 65 -12.12 -3.83 9.85
C VAL A 65 -11.56 -2.41 9.84
N GLY A 66 -12.26 -1.48 9.18
CA GLY A 66 -11.92 -0.05 9.18
C GLY A 66 -11.60 0.48 7.78
N ILE A 67 -10.65 1.41 7.72
CA ILE A 67 -10.13 1.95 6.46
C ILE A 67 -9.14 0.96 5.83
N HIS A 68 -9.22 0.81 4.51
CA HIS A 68 -8.39 -0.11 3.77
C HIS A 68 -7.64 0.64 2.69
N GLY A 69 -6.43 0.18 2.39
CA GLY A 69 -5.62 0.69 1.30
C GLY A 69 -4.94 -0.43 0.54
N THR A 70 -4.57 -0.16 -0.70
CA THR A 70 -3.93 -1.09 -1.63
C THR A 70 -2.61 -0.52 -2.12
N ILE A 71 -1.54 -1.29 -1.94
CA ILE A 71 -0.21 -0.93 -2.43
C ILE A 71 0.15 -1.88 -3.56
N PHE A 72 0.46 -1.33 -4.74
CA PHE A 72 1.04 -2.06 -5.85
C PHE A 72 2.56 -2.01 -5.76
N TYR A 73 3.19 -3.19 -5.69
CA TYR A 73 4.64 -3.38 -5.66
C TYR A 73 5.13 -3.88 -7.01
N GLU A 74 6.04 -3.13 -7.64
CA GLU A 74 6.67 -3.54 -8.92
C GLU A 74 5.63 -3.80 -10.04
N GLN A 75 4.47 -3.16 -9.94
CA GLN A 75 3.36 -3.27 -10.88
C GLN A 75 3.01 -1.91 -11.50
N TYR A 76 3.99 -1.01 -11.60
CA TYR A 76 3.79 0.38 -12.05
C TYR A 76 3.10 0.50 -13.41
N TYR A 77 3.25 -0.49 -14.31
CA TYR A 77 2.55 -0.51 -15.60
C TYR A 77 1.02 -0.45 -15.44
N LYS A 78 0.46 -0.97 -14.34
CA LYS A 78 -0.99 -0.95 -14.10
C LYS A 78 -1.55 0.45 -13.90
N LYS A 79 -0.70 1.45 -13.63
CA LYS A 79 -1.11 2.84 -13.41
C LYS A 79 -1.91 3.42 -14.59
N GLU A 80 -1.70 2.91 -15.81
CA GLU A 80 -2.52 3.29 -16.98
C GLU A 80 -4.02 2.99 -16.80
N PHE A 81 -4.36 2.00 -15.97
CA PHE A 81 -5.73 1.61 -15.63
C PHE A 81 -6.28 2.34 -14.40
N PHE A 82 -5.47 3.17 -13.72
CA PHE A 82 -5.86 3.96 -12.55
C PHE A 82 -5.56 5.46 -12.77
N PRO A 83 -6.15 6.10 -13.80
CA PRO A 83 -5.80 7.47 -14.19
C PRO A 83 -6.05 8.52 -13.09
N ASN A 84 -6.99 8.26 -12.17
CA ASN A 84 -7.31 9.14 -11.05
C ASN A 84 -6.73 8.67 -9.70
N GLY A 85 -5.86 7.66 -9.70
CA GLY A 85 -5.35 7.04 -8.47
C GLY A 85 -6.43 6.39 -7.61
N THR A 86 -7.61 6.14 -8.18
CA THR A 86 -8.75 5.50 -7.52
C THR A 86 -9.27 4.39 -8.41
N TRP A 87 -9.83 3.35 -7.80
CA TRP A 87 -10.54 2.29 -8.51
C TRP A 87 -12.04 2.61 -8.45
N ASP A 88 -12.65 2.84 -9.61
CA ASP A 88 -14.06 3.22 -9.75
C ASP A 88 -15.03 2.02 -9.88
N GLY A 89 -14.51 0.79 -9.87
CA GLY A 89 -15.29 -0.47 -9.81
C GLY A 89 -14.93 -1.49 -10.89
#